data_AF-A0A6N9UDD8-F1
#
_entry.id   AF-A0A6N9UDD8-F1
#
_cell.length_a   1.000
_cell.length_b   1.000
_cell.length_c   1.000
_cell.angle_alpha   90.00
_cell.angle_beta   90.00
_cell.angle_gamma   90.00
#
_symmetry.space_group_name_H-M   'P 1'
#
loop_
_entity.id
_entity.type
_entity.pdbx_description
1 polymer ?
#
loop_
_entity_poly.entity_id
_entity_poly.type
_entity_poly.pdbx_seq_one_letter_code
_entity_poly.pdbx_strand_id
1 'polypeptide(L)'
;AWPAALAAARRLAAHPEAYAGILCTVDLAAEPLDVYHSLLELAPPRLDLLLPHANWGNPPPGLDGGPPGRHRPGATPYGDWLVTVFDAWWDAGRLRTRVRLFQEIVALLLGAPSRAEAVGLSPVAAVVVETDGAIEQVDSLRSAYRGAAETGLDVFRHSFDTVLRHPGIAARQSGERALGEECRACPVGRVCGGGNYVHRYAPGSGFGHASVYCADLERLIRHVAHRLEGTVRIAT
;
A
#
# COMPACT_ATOMS: atom_id res chain seq x y z
N ALA A 1 13.63 -13.23 17.43
CA ALA A 1 12.29 -12.91 16.91
C ALA A 1 11.82 -13.90 15.84
N TRP A 2 12.62 -14.19 14.82
CA TRP A 2 12.22 -15.04 13.68
C TRP A 2 11.69 -16.45 14.01
N PRO A 3 12.33 -17.25 14.90
CA PRO A 3 11.82 -18.59 15.21
C PRO A 3 10.43 -18.60 15.85
N ALA A 4 10.11 -17.59 16.65
CA ALA A 4 8.81 -17.46 17.30
C ALA A 4 7.70 -17.09 16.30
N ALA A 5 7.99 -16.16 15.38
CA ALA A 5 7.06 -15.81 14.31
C ALA A 5 6.77 -17.00 13.39
N LEU A 6 7.81 -17.77 13.02
CA LEU A 6 7.66 -18.98 12.23
C LEU A 6 6.81 -20.05 12.95
N ALA A 7 7.07 -20.28 14.24
CA ALA A 7 6.28 -21.21 15.04
C ALA A 7 4.81 -20.76 15.16
N ALA A 8 4.56 -19.46 15.33
CA ALA A 8 3.21 -18.91 15.36
C ALA A 8 2.47 -19.09 14.02
N ALA A 9 3.12 -18.78 12.89
CA ALA A 9 2.54 -18.96 11.57
C ALA A 9 2.19 -20.43 11.28
N ARG A 10 3.08 -21.37 11.64
CA ARG A 10 2.81 -22.81 11.51
C ARG A 10 1.65 -23.29 12.38
N ARG A 11 1.51 -22.74 13.58
CA ARG A 11 0.34 -23.01 14.44
C ARG A 11 -0.95 -22.46 13.82
N LEU A 12 -0.93 -21.23 13.31
CA LEU A 12 -2.08 -20.61 12.64
C LEU A 12 -2.46 -21.36 11.36
N ALA A 13 -1.50 -21.90 10.61
CA ALA A 13 -1.78 -22.72 9.44
C ALA A 13 -2.60 -23.99 9.76
N ALA A 14 -2.52 -24.50 10.99
CA ALA A 14 -3.35 -25.61 11.48
C ALA A 14 -4.76 -25.16 11.94
N HIS A 15 -5.01 -23.84 12.00
CA HIS A 15 -6.27 -23.20 12.40
C HIS A 15 -6.72 -22.16 11.35
N PRO A 16 -7.14 -22.58 10.14
CA PRO A 16 -7.44 -21.67 9.04
C PRO A 16 -8.50 -20.60 9.35
N GLU A 17 -9.41 -20.89 10.29
CA GLU A 17 -10.43 -19.96 10.78
C GLU A 17 -9.85 -18.75 11.53
N ALA A 18 -8.68 -18.89 12.12
CA ALA A 18 -7.98 -17.85 12.87
C ALA A 18 -6.84 -17.19 12.08
N TYR A 19 -6.44 -17.79 10.95
CA TYR A 19 -5.29 -17.32 10.18
C TYR A 19 -5.68 -16.25 9.18
N ALA A 20 -5.43 -14.98 9.50
CA ALA A 20 -5.79 -13.86 8.63
C ALA A 20 -4.86 -13.67 7.42
N GLY A 21 -3.62 -14.18 7.50
CA GLY A 21 -2.58 -14.01 6.48
C GLY A 21 -1.25 -13.54 7.07
N ILE A 22 -0.35 -13.12 6.18
CA ILE A 22 0.97 -12.57 6.54
C ILE A 22 1.13 -11.17 5.95
N LEU A 23 1.67 -10.26 6.76
CA LEU A 23 2.19 -8.97 6.31
C LEU A 23 3.70 -9.10 6.11
N CYS A 24 4.21 -8.70 4.96
CA CYS A 24 5.64 -8.73 4.64
C CYS A 24 6.05 -7.41 3.99
N THR A 25 6.92 -6.65 4.64
CA THR A 25 7.50 -5.45 4.05
C THR A 25 8.55 -5.85 3.02
N VAL A 26 8.49 -5.24 1.83
CA VAL A 26 9.45 -5.48 0.75
C VAL A 26 10.85 -5.02 1.19
N ASP A 27 11.81 -5.94 1.06
CA ASP A 27 13.22 -5.71 1.32
C ASP A 27 14.01 -5.94 0.02
N LEU A 28 14.71 -4.90 -0.45
CA LEU A 28 15.50 -4.95 -1.68
C LEU A 28 16.79 -5.77 -1.52
N ALA A 29 17.21 -6.08 -0.29
CA ALA A 29 18.37 -6.93 -0.05
C ALA A 29 18.05 -8.43 -0.22
N ALA A 30 16.77 -8.79 -0.30
CA ALA A 30 16.31 -10.17 -0.42
C ALA A 30 15.76 -10.48 -1.82
N GLU A 31 16.12 -11.65 -2.35
CA GLU A 31 15.61 -12.12 -3.64
C GLU A 31 14.07 -12.28 -3.60
N PRO A 32 13.31 -11.65 -4.54
CA PRO A 32 11.85 -11.58 -4.46
C PRO A 32 11.17 -12.93 -4.40
N LEU A 33 11.64 -13.88 -5.21
CA LEU A 33 11.03 -15.22 -5.30
C LEU A 33 11.36 -16.08 -4.09
N ASP A 34 12.56 -15.95 -3.51
CA ASP A 34 12.92 -16.65 -2.28
C ASP A 34 12.03 -16.21 -1.12
N VAL A 35 11.82 -14.90 -0.98
CA VAL A 35 10.87 -14.35 0.00
C VAL A 35 9.47 -14.89 -0.27
N TYR A 36 8.95 -14.74 -1.49
CA TYR A 36 7.60 -15.15 -1.84
C TYR A 36 7.37 -16.65 -1.58
N HIS A 37 8.25 -17.52 -2.05
CA HIS A 37 8.11 -18.97 -1.88
C HIS A 37 8.21 -19.39 -0.41
N SER A 38 9.12 -18.79 0.37
CA SER A 38 9.22 -19.08 1.80
C SER A 38 7.94 -18.73 2.57
N LEU A 39 7.25 -17.66 2.17
CA LEU A 39 5.96 -17.27 2.75
C LEU A 39 4.84 -18.24 2.38
N LEU A 40 4.85 -18.79 1.16
CA LEU A 40 3.86 -19.77 0.71
C LEU A 40 3.93 -21.10 1.48
N GLU A 41 5.12 -21.51 1.96
CA GLU A 41 5.28 -22.70 2.80
C GLU A 41 4.48 -22.61 4.11
N LEU A 42 4.13 -21.39 4.54
CA LEU A 42 3.30 -21.13 5.71
C LEU A 42 1.81 -21.19 5.41
N ALA A 43 1.42 -21.57 4.19
CA ALA A 43 0.04 -21.70 3.71
C ALA A 43 -0.89 -20.52 4.08
N PRO A 44 -0.47 -19.25 3.93
CA PRO A 44 -1.32 -18.13 4.28
C PRO A 44 -2.51 -18.03 3.32
N PRO A 45 -3.73 -17.72 3.82
CA PRO A 45 -4.86 -17.43 2.95
C PRO A 45 -4.68 -16.10 2.20
N ARG A 46 -3.90 -15.18 2.77
CA ARG A 46 -3.59 -13.86 2.21
C ARG A 46 -2.14 -13.45 2.52
N LEU A 47 -1.52 -12.79 1.55
CA LEU A 47 -0.26 -12.06 1.68
C LEU A 47 -0.50 -10.57 1.38
N ASP A 48 0.00 -9.72 2.26
CA ASP A 48 0.12 -8.28 2.02
C ASP A 48 1.62 -7.96 1.89
N LEU A 49 2.07 -7.72 0.66
CA LEU A 49 3.42 -7.24 0.36
C LEU A 49 3.41 -5.71 0.47
N LEU A 50 4.02 -5.19 1.53
CA LEU A 50 3.96 -3.80 1.93
C LEU A 50 5.20 -3.04 1.45
N LEU A 51 4.99 -1.88 0.82
CA LEU A 51 6.09 -0.93 0.65
C LEU A 51 6.49 -0.39 2.02
N PRO A 52 7.80 -0.22 2.30
CA PRO A 52 8.25 0.42 3.54
C PRO A 52 7.58 1.78 3.75
N HIS A 53 7.35 2.17 5.01
CA HIS A 53 6.93 3.53 5.29
C HIS A 53 8.09 4.49 5.03
N ALA A 54 7.95 5.25 3.95
CA ALA A 54 8.92 6.25 3.50
C ALA A 54 8.17 7.44 2.89
N ASN A 55 8.85 8.56 2.73
CA ASN A 55 8.30 9.79 2.16
C ASN A 55 9.44 10.67 1.60
N TRP A 56 9.13 11.86 1.09
CA TRP A 56 10.15 12.73 0.49
C TRP A 56 11.13 13.33 1.49
N GLY A 57 10.78 13.37 2.79
CA GLY A 57 11.69 13.76 3.86
C GLY A 57 12.61 12.63 4.31
N ASN A 58 12.11 11.39 4.27
CA ASN A 58 12.83 10.16 4.62
C ASN A 58 12.64 9.15 3.47
N PRO A 59 13.48 9.20 2.42
CA PRO A 59 13.31 8.37 1.23
C PRO A 59 13.51 6.88 1.56
N PRO A 60 12.88 5.98 0.78
CA PRO A 60 12.98 4.56 1.05
C PRO A 60 14.39 4.02 0.73
N PRO A 61 14.81 2.93 1.40
CA PRO A 61 16.07 2.26 1.08
C PRO A 61 16.21 1.96 -0.41
N GLY A 62 17.39 2.21 -0.99
CA GLY A 62 17.66 1.95 -2.40
C GLY A 62 17.08 2.96 -3.40
N LEU A 63 16.37 4.00 -2.94
CA LEU A 63 16.04 5.16 -3.76
C LEU A 63 16.75 6.41 -3.26
N ASP A 64 17.31 7.18 -4.20
CA ASP A 64 17.89 8.48 -3.90
C ASP A 64 16.80 9.50 -3.57
N GLY A 65 17.10 10.39 -2.61
CA GLY A 65 16.23 11.52 -2.27
C GLY A 65 16.10 12.55 -3.40
N GLY A 66 15.31 13.60 -3.14
CA GLY A 66 15.26 14.80 -3.99
C GLY A 66 13.91 15.52 -3.95
N PRO A 67 13.67 16.52 -4.82
CA PRO A 67 12.43 17.28 -4.82
C PRO A 67 11.20 16.43 -5.19
N PRO A 68 10.07 16.53 -4.47
CA PRO A 68 8.85 15.81 -4.82
C PRO A 68 8.43 16.04 -6.27
N GLY A 69 7.95 14.99 -6.94
CA GLY A 69 7.42 15.11 -8.30
C GLY A 69 7.27 13.77 -9.02
N ARG A 70 6.43 13.75 -10.05
CA ARG A 70 6.26 12.65 -11.00
C ARG A 70 7.43 12.64 -12.01
N HIS A 71 7.59 11.52 -12.72
CA HIS A 71 8.41 11.43 -13.94
C HIS A 71 9.89 11.63 -13.75
N ARG A 72 10.45 11.19 -12.62
CA ARG A 72 11.87 10.92 -12.61
C ARG A 72 12.12 9.67 -13.47
N PRO A 73 12.83 9.77 -14.61
CA PRO A 73 13.42 8.57 -15.19
C PRO A 73 14.38 8.03 -14.13
N GLY A 74 14.15 6.79 -13.70
CA GLY A 74 14.91 6.21 -12.61
C GLY A 74 14.64 4.72 -12.50
N ALA A 75 15.51 4.03 -11.78
CA ALA A 75 15.29 2.63 -11.44
C ALA A 75 13.98 2.50 -10.64
N THR A 76 13.30 1.38 -10.82
CA THR A 76 12.07 1.04 -10.09
C THR A 76 12.29 -0.22 -9.26
N PRO A 77 13.24 -0.24 -8.32
CA PRO A 77 13.64 -1.47 -7.63
C PRO A 77 12.48 -2.13 -6.88
N TYR A 78 11.58 -1.36 -6.27
CA TYR A 78 10.38 -1.91 -5.62
C TYR A 78 9.35 -2.38 -6.64
N GLY A 79 9.21 -1.65 -7.75
CA GLY A 79 8.34 -2.01 -8.86
C GLY A 79 8.77 -3.31 -9.52
N ASP A 80 10.07 -3.48 -9.79
CA ASP A 80 10.65 -4.68 -10.40
C ASP A 80 10.61 -5.88 -9.45
N TRP A 81 10.84 -5.66 -8.14
CA TRP A 81 10.62 -6.68 -7.11
C TRP A 81 9.16 -7.17 -7.12
N LEU A 82 8.20 -6.25 -7.10
CA LEU A 82 6.77 -6.58 -7.09
C LEU A 82 6.30 -7.20 -8.41
N VAL A 83 6.84 -6.78 -9.55
CA VAL A 83 6.58 -7.38 -10.87
C VAL A 83 7.05 -8.83 -10.90
N THR A 84 8.24 -9.11 -10.37
CA THR A 84 8.79 -10.47 -10.30
C THR A 84 7.86 -11.40 -9.51
N VAL A 85 7.38 -10.95 -8.35
CA VAL A 85 6.43 -11.73 -7.53
C VAL A 85 5.04 -11.80 -8.18
N PHE A 86 4.60 -10.74 -8.87
CA PHE A 86 3.33 -10.74 -9.61
C PHE A 86 3.31 -11.81 -10.68
N ASP A 87 4.37 -11.95 -11.46
CA ASP A 87 4.45 -12.95 -12.53
C ASP A 87 4.35 -14.37 -11.97
N ALA A 88 5.14 -14.68 -10.93
CA ALA A 88 5.06 -15.97 -10.24
C ALA A 88 3.68 -16.25 -9.63
N TRP A 89 3.03 -15.23 -9.07
CA TRP A 89 1.67 -15.33 -8.52
C TRP A 89 0.61 -15.54 -9.61
N TRP A 90 0.71 -14.82 -10.72
CA TRP A 90 -0.22 -14.88 -11.84
C TRP A 90 -0.14 -16.22 -12.58
N ASP A 91 1.07 -16.73 -12.80
CA ASP A 91 1.32 -17.96 -13.56
C ASP A 91 1.05 -19.25 -12.76
N ALA A 92 0.86 -19.15 -11.44
CA ALA A 92 0.55 -20.30 -10.58
C ALA A 92 -0.83 -20.95 -10.87
N GLY A 93 -1.71 -20.32 -11.65
CA GLY A 93 -2.97 -20.86 -12.19
C GLY A 93 -4.11 -21.10 -11.19
N ARG A 94 -3.82 -21.54 -9.96
CA ARG A 94 -4.79 -21.64 -8.84
C ARG A 94 -4.35 -20.74 -7.69
N LEU A 95 -5.06 -19.62 -7.51
CA LEU A 95 -4.81 -18.63 -6.46
C LEU A 95 -5.22 -19.15 -5.07
N ARG A 96 -4.47 -20.12 -4.52
CA ARG A 96 -4.65 -20.59 -3.13
C ARG A 96 -4.35 -19.48 -2.13
N THR A 97 -3.32 -18.69 -2.42
CA THR A 97 -2.91 -17.53 -1.62
C THR A 97 -3.20 -16.26 -2.40
N ARG A 98 -3.92 -15.33 -1.76
CA ARG A 98 -4.24 -14.03 -2.35
C ARG A 98 -3.14 -13.03 -2.03
N VAL A 99 -2.58 -12.35 -3.03
CA VAL A 99 -1.71 -11.19 -2.78
C VAL A 99 -2.55 -9.92 -2.89
N ARG A 100 -2.81 -9.24 -1.78
CA ARG A 100 -3.80 -8.14 -1.72
C ARG A 100 -3.48 -7.03 -2.71
N LEU A 101 -2.25 -6.51 -2.73
CA LEU A 101 -1.87 -5.43 -3.64
C LEU A 101 -2.19 -5.75 -5.10
N PHE A 102 -1.87 -6.97 -5.54
CA PHE A 102 -2.12 -7.41 -6.92
C PHE A 102 -3.62 -7.54 -7.20
N GLN A 103 -4.38 -8.11 -6.27
CA GLN A 103 -5.84 -8.19 -6.41
C GLN A 103 -6.50 -6.82 -6.51
N GLU A 104 -6.08 -5.86 -5.68
CA GLU A 104 -6.62 -4.49 -5.73
C GLU A 104 -6.29 -3.81 -7.06
N ILE A 105 -5.06 -3.95 -7.57
CA ILE A 105 -4.67 -3.38 -8.87
C ILE A 105 -5.47 -4.02 -10.01
N VAL A 106 -5.61 -5.35 -10.02
CA VAL A 106 -6.43 -6.06 -11.03
C VAL A 106 -7.90 -5.59 -10.95
N ALA A 107 -8.47 -5.51 -9.74
CA ALA A 107 -9.84 -5.06 -9.55
C ALA A 107 -10.04 -3.61 -10.07
N LEU A 108 -9.12 -2.70 -9.75
CA LEU A 108 -9.14 -1.32 -10.23
C LEU A 108 -9.04 -1.21 -11.76
N LEU A 109 -8.16 -2.01 -12.37
CA LEU A 109 -8.02 -2.07 -13.84
C LEU A 109 -9.28 -2.61 -14.51
N LEU A 110 -10.06 -3.46 -13.82
CA LEU A 110 -11.36 -3.97 -14.26
C LEU A 110 -12.54 -3.06 -13.86
N GLY A 111 -12.28 -1.88 -13.29
CA GLY A 111 -13.29 -0.89 -12.93
C GLY A 111 -13.96 -1.08 -11.56
N ALA A 112 -13.50 -2.03 -10.74
CA ALA A 112 -13.98 -2.19 -9.37
C ALA A 112 -13.23 -1.24 -8.40
N PRO A 113 -13.89 -0.75 -7.33
CA PRO A 113 -13.24 0.10 -6.34
C PRO A 113 -12.24 -0.70 -5.48
N SER A 114 -11.15 -0.03 -5.08
CA SER A 114 -10.17 -0.58 -4.14
C SER A 114 -10.76 -0.73 -2.74
N ARG A 115 -10.29 -1.74 -1.99
CA ARG A 115 -10.56 -1.98 -0.57
C ARG A 115 -9.30 -1.81 0.29
N ALA A 116 -8.27 -1.19 -0.26
CA ALA A 116 -7.02 -0.91 0.42
C ALA A 116 -6.65 0.57 0.33
N GLU A 117 -5.91 1.06 1.33
CA GLU A 117 -5.35 2.41 1.32
C GLU A 117 -4.12 2.53 0.40
N ALA A 118 -3.45 1.42 0.10
CA ALA A 118 -2.19 1.44 -0.66
C ALA A 118 -2.36 1.93 -2.11
N VAL A 119 -3.50 1.65 -2.73
CA VAL A 119 -3.84 2.00 -4.13
C VAL A 119 -5.32 2.32 -4.26
N GLY A 120 -5.66 3.12 -5.28
CA GLY A 120 -7.03 3.52 -5.58
C GLY A 120 -7.47 4.79 -4.85
N LEU A 121 -8.68 5.24 -5.19
CA LEU A 121 -9.26 6.51 -4.72
C LEU A 121 -10.42 6.32 -3.74
N SER A 122 -10.64 5.09 -3.27
CA SER A 122 -11.70 4.77 -2.33
C SER A 122 -11.49 5.55 -1.03
N PRO A 123 -12.53 6.22 -0.48
CA PRO A 123 -12.40 6.95 0.77
C PRO A 123 -11.92 6.05 1.91
N VAL A 124 -10.90 6.50 2.64
CA VAL A 124 -10.41 5.80 3.84
C VAL A 124 -11.00 6.45 5.08
N ALA A 125 -12.01 5.81 5.65
CA ALA A 125 -12.65 6.20 6.91
C ALA A 125 -12.17 5.29 8.04
N ALA A 126 -10.90 5.44 8.42
CA ALA A 126 -10.26 4.67 9.49
C ALA A 126 -9.61 5.59 10.53
N VAL A 127 -9.71 5.19 11.79
CA VAL A 127 -9.13 5.86 12.96
C VAL A 127 -8.45 4.83 13.85
N VAL A 128 -7.46 5.26 14.61
CA VAL A 128 -6.79 4.45 15.62
C VAL A 128 -7.27 4.90 16.99
N VAL A 129 -7.59 3.96 17.87
CA VAL A 129 -7.88 4.25 19.28
C VAL A 129 -6.70 3.76 20.09
N GLU A 130 -5.96 4.68 20.68
CA GLU A 130 -4.81 4.39 21.53
C GLU A 130 -5.24 3.86 22.90
N THR A 131 -4.30 3.25 23.62
CA THR A 131 -4.60 2.58 24.91
C THR A 131 -5.12 3.51 26.01
N ASP A 132 -4.86 4.82 25.89
CA ASP A 132 -5.37 5.87 26.79
C ASP A 132 -6.71 6.46 26.32
N GLY A 133 -7.26 5.98 25.21
CA GLY A 133 -8.51 6.45 24.60
C GLY A 133 -8.35 7.61 23.64
N ALA A 134 -7.13 8.11 23.38
CA ALA A 134 -6.88 9.08 22.33
C ALA A 134 -7.26 8.49 20.97
N ILE A 135 -7.90 9.32 20.14
CA ILE A 135 -8.24 8.96 18.76
C ILE A 135 -7.20 9.58 17.85
N GLU A 136 -6.51 8.76 17.07
CA GLU A 136 -5.52 9.19 16.10
C GLU A 136 -5.96 8.87 14.67
N GLN A 137 -5.28 9.51 13.72
CA GLN A 137 -5.26 9.05 12.33
C GLN A 137 -4.48 7.72 12.23
N VAL A 138 -4.28 7.19 11.02
CA VAL A 138 -3.51 5.95 10.87
C VAL A 138 -2.07 6.10 11.36
N ASP A 139 -1.58 5.07 12.03
CA ASP A 139 -0.24 4.96 12.62
C ASP A 139 0.89 5.26 11.64
N SER A 140 0.73 4.89 10.37
CA SER A 140 1.70 5.15 9.31
C SER A 140 2.07 6.64 9.19
N LEU A 141 1.18 7.57 9.55
CA LEU A 141 1.45 9.02 9.56
C LEU A 141 2.57 9.42 10.51
N ARG A 142 2.86 8.62 11.56
CA ARG A 142 3.99 8.88 12.47
C ARG A 142 5.34 8.89 11.74
N SER A 143 5.45 8.31 10.54
CA SER A 143 6.65 8.39 9.69
C SER A 143 6.87 9.75 9.00
N ALA A 144 5.85 10.61 8.94
CA ALA A 144 5.96 11.92 8.30
C ALA A 144 6.66 12.95 9.20
N TYR A 145 6.13 13.16 10.41
CA TYR A 145 6.69 14.05 11.42
C TYR A 145 6.06 13.75 12.79
N ARG A 146 6.68 14.26 13.85
CA ARG A 146 6.19 14.08 15.22
C ARG A 146 4.78 14.70 15.36
N GLY A 147 3.84 13.90 15.86
CA GLY A 147 2.45 14.31 16.06
C GLY A 147 1.57 14.31 14.80
N ALA A 148 2.06 13.84 13.66
CA ALA A 148 1.30 13.81 12.41
C ALA A 148 -0.02 13.02 12.49
N ALA A 149 -0.08 11.99 13.36
CA ALA A 149 -1.26 11.18 13.56
C ALA A 149 -2.24 11.75 14.60
N GLU A 150 -1.78 12.68 15.45
CA GLU A 150 -2.59 13.22 16.56
C GLU A 150 -3.79 14.01 16.02
N THR A 151 -4.97 13.78 16.61
CA THR A 151 -6.18 14.57 16.30
C THR A 151 -6.60 15.49 17.44
N GLY A 152 -6.07 15.26 18.65
CA GLY A 152 -6.53 15.92 19.87
C GLY A 152 -7.92 15.48 20.35
N LEU A 153 -8.51 14.45 19.75
CA LEU A 153 -9.81 13.89 20.11
C LEU A 153 -9.63 12.60 20.92
N ASP A 154 -10.68 12.21 21.65
CA ASP A 154 -10.69 11.03 22.51
C ASP A 154 -12.09 10.41 22.58
N VAL A 155 -12.14 9.11 22.86
CA VAL A 155 -13.40 8.32 22.89
C VAL A 155 -14.33 8.68 24.06
N PHE A 156 -13.84 9.41 25.06
CA PHE A 156 -14.63 9.77 26.24
C PHE A 156 -15.43 11.06 26.03
N ARG A 157 -14.95 11.95 25.16
CA ARG A 157 -15.51 13.29 24.93
C ARG A 157 -16.05 13.50 23.52
N HIS A 158 -15.62 12.70 22.55
CA HIS A 158 -15.90 12.96 21.13
C HIS A 158 -16.56 11.76 20.45
N SER A 159 -17.59 12.04 19.64
CA SER A 159 -18.19 11.02 18.75
C SER A 159 -17.32 10.80 17.51
N PHE A 160 -17.44 9.63 16.90
CA PHE A 160 -16.76 9.35 15.63
C PHE A 160 -17.22 10.27 14.49
N ASP A 161 -18.45 10.81 14.52
CA ASP A 161 -18.90 11.84 13.57
C ASP A 161 -18.12 13.16 13.70
N THR A 162 -17.69 13.52 14.91
CA THR A 162 -16.79 14.65 15.13
C THR A 162 -15.40 14.33 14.60
N VAL A 163 -14.92 13.11 14.84
CA VAL A 163 -13.61 12.64 14.34
C VAL A 163 -13.57 12.63 12.80
N LEU A 164 -14.62 12.17 12.12
CA LEU A 164 -14.69 12.16 10.65
C LEU A 164 -14.59 13.57 10.03
N ARG A 165 -14.92 14.62 10.79
CA ARG A 165 -14.81 16.02 10.37
C ARG A 165 -13.41 16.61 10.64
N HIS A 166 -12.52 15.88 11.30
CA HIS A 166 -11.14 16.32 11.50
C HIS A 166 -10.42 16.51 10.16
N PRO A 167 -9.73 17.65 9.91
CA PRO A 167 -9.14 17.94 8.60
C PRO A 167 -8.21 16.86 8.04
N GLY A 168 -7.37 16.25 8.89
CA GLY A 168 -6.47 15.17 8.48
C GLY A 168 -7.21 13.90 8.03
N ILE A 169 -8.37 13.62 8.61
CA ILE A 169 -9.22 12.47 8.26
C ILE A 169 -10.01 12.77 7.00
N ALA A 170 -10.62 13.96 6.91
CA ALA A 170 -11.37 14.41 5.75
C ALA A 170 -10.49 14.49 4.47
N ALA A 171 -9.20 14.83 4.62
CA ALA A 171 -8.25 14.85 3.50
C ALA A 171 -8.15 13.49 2.79
N ARG A 172 -8.19 12.38 3.55
CA ARG A 172 -8.08 11.01 3.04
C ARG A 172 -9.40 10.45 2.48
N GLN A 173 -10.50 11.18 2.66
CA GLN A 173 -11.81 10.85 2.07
C GLN A 173 -12.09 11.62 0.78
N SER A 174 -11.24 12.59 0.43
CA SER A 174 -11.50 13.52 -0.67
C SER A 174 -11.18 12.96 -2.06
N GLY A 175 -10.65 11.73 -2.15
CA GLY A 175 -10.38 11.03 -3.41
C GLY A 175 -9.52 11.86 -4.36
N GLU A 176 -9.94 11.96 -5.62
CA GLU A 176 -9.22 12.68 -6.68
C GLU A 176 -8.98 14.17 -6.35
N ARG A 177 -9.85 14.79 -5.54
CA ARG A 177 -9.70 16.21 -5.12
C ARG A 177 -8.52 16.44 -4.18
N ALA A 178 -8.02 15.39 -3.52
CA ALA A 178 -6.83 15.48 -2.66
C ALA A 178 -5.51 15.27 -3.43
N LEU A 179 -5.57 15.09 -4.75
CA LEU A 179 -4.39 14.85 -5.58
C LEU A 179 -3.82 16.15 -6.17
N GLY A 180 -2.49 16.25 -6.16
CA GLY A 180 -1.76 17.25 -6.92
C GLY A 180 -2.03 17.17 -8.42
N GLU A 181 -1.75 18.26 -9.13
CA GLU A 181 -2.02 18.39 -10.58
C GLU A 181 -1.39 17.26 -11.40
N GLU A 182 -0.15 16.91 -11.10
CA GLU A 182 0.58 15.83 -11.78
C GLU A 182 -0.12 14.47 -11.66
N CYS A 183 -0.70 14.16 -10.49
CA CYS A 183 -1.42 12.92 -10.27
C CYS A 183 -2.81 12.93 -10.93
N ARG A 184 -3.49 14.09 -10.97
CA ARG A 184 -4.77 14.25 -11.67
C ARG A 184 -4.64 14.09 -13.19
N ALA A 185 -3.50 14.49 -13.75
CA ALA A 185 -3.18 14.30 -15.17
C ALA A 185 -2.57 12.91 -15.49
N CYS A 186 -2.32 12.07 -14.48
CA CYS A 186 -1.60 10.81 -14.67
C CYS A 186 -2.51 9.70 -15.26
N PRO A 187 -2.10 9.02 -16.35
CA PRO A 187 -2.90 7.95 -16.97
C PRO A 187 -3.21 6.78 -16.04
N VAL A 188 -2.35 6.49 -15.07
CA VAL A 188 -2.57 5.44 -14.06
C VAL A 188 -3.07 6.01 -12.72
N GLY A 189 -3.35 7.32 -12.64
CA GLY A 189 -3.69 8.03 -11.41
C GLY A 189 -4.97 7.51 -10.74
N ARG A 190 -5.95 7.05 -11.52
CA ARG A 190 -7.17 6.42 -11.00
C ARG A 190 -6.93 5.05 -10.39
N VAL A 191 -5.87 4.35 -10.80
CA VAL A 191 -5.47 3.04 -10.25
C VAL A 191 -4.57 3.24 -9.03
N CYS A 192 -3.51 4.05 -9.10
CA CYS A 192 -2.63 4.23 -7.94
C CYS A 192 -3.23 5.13 -6.86
N GLY A 193 -4.10 6.07 -7.21
CA GLY A 193 -4.67 7.05 -6.27
C GLY A 193 -3.64 7.99 -5.65
N GLY A 194 -2.49 8.19 -6.32
CA GLY A 194 -1.34 8.89 -5.74
C GLY A 194 -0.52 8.05 -4.75
N GLY A 195 -0.85 6.77 -4.57
CA GLY A 195 -0.27 5.88 -3.57
C GLY A 195 -0.77 6.18 -2.14
N ASN A 196 -0.23 5.44 -1.17
CA ASN A 196 -0.53 5.66 0.25
C ASN A 196 -0.32 7.14 0.64
N TYR A 197 -1.26 7.71 1.40
CA TYR A 197 -1.25 9.12 1.81
C TYR A 197 0.07 9.55 2.45
N VAL A 198 0.65 8.75 3.35
CA VAL A 198 1.88 9.15 4.04
C VAL A 198 3.10 9.19 3.12
N HIS A 199 3.09 8.38 2.05
CA HIS A 199 4.19 8.34 1.08
C HIS A 199 4.29 9.60 0.22
N ARG A 200 3.30 10.50 0.33
CA ARG A 200 3.24 11.80 -0.35
C ARG A 200 3.80 12.95 0.47
N TYR A 201 4.14 12.72 1.73
CA TYR A 201 4.62 13.78 2.61
C TYR A 201 5.97 14.34 2.12
N ALA A 202 6.07 15.66 2.08
CA ALA A 202 7.32 16.38 1.91
C ALA A 202 7.45 17.49 2.96
N PRO A 203 8.63 17.63 3.60
CA PRO A 203 8.88 18.73 4.54
C PRO A 203 8.58 20.09 3.91
N GLY A 204 7.89 20.95 4.68
CA GLY A 204 7.54 22.32 4.27
C GLY A 204 6.37 22.44 3.28
N SER A 205 5.89 21.35 2.68
CA SER A 205 4.84 21.41 1.64
C SER A 205 3.73 20.35 1.78
N GLY A 206 3.82 19.47 2.78
CA GLY A 206 2.71 18.59 3.19
C GLY A 206 2.51 17.38 2.27
N PHE A 207 1.26 16.94 2.13
CA PHE A 207 0.88 15.65 1.51
C PHE A 207 0.34 15.75 0.07
N GLY A 208 0.45 16.92 -0.56
CA GLY A 208 -0.11 17.20 -1.88
C GLY A 208 0.67 16.61 -3.07
N HIS A 209 1.78 15.91 -2.80
CA HIS A 209 2.72 15.44 -3.82
C HIS A 209 2.37 14.04 -4.35
N ALA A 210 3.04 13.63 -5.42
CA ALA A 210 3.08 12.23 -5.81
C ALA A 210 3.74 11.39 -4.70
N SER A 211 3.41 10.09 -4.63
CA SER A 211 4.10 9.16 -3.72
C SER A 211 5.60 9.10 -4.03
N VAL A 212 6.44 8.94 -3.02
CA VAL A 212 7.88 8.65 -3.18
C VAL A 212 8.12 7.35 -3.99
N TYR A 213 7.11 6.47 -4.08
CA TYR A 213 7.09 5.26 -4.90
C TYR A 213 6.37 5.44 -6.26
N CYS A 214 6.20 6.67 -6.75
CA CYS A 214 5.39 6.93 -7.95
C CYS A 214 5.84 6.11 -9.17
N ALA A 215 7.16 6.02 -9.41
CA ALA A 215 7.70 5.29 -10.55
C ALA A 215 7.50 3.77 -10.39
N ASP A 216 7.76 3.22 -9.19
CA ASP A 216 7.55 1.81 -8.87
C ASP A 216 6.09 1.37 -9.02
N LEU A 217 5.15 2.19 -8.53
CA LEU A 217 3.72 1.94 -8.68
C LEU A 217 3.28 2.01 -10.15
N GLU A 218 3.78 2.98 -10.91
CA GLU A 218 3.48 3.07 -12.35
C GLU A 218 4.03 1.85 -13.11
N ARG A 219 5.25 1.40 -12.80
CA ARG A 219 5.87 0.18 -13.35
C ARG A 219 5.02 -1.05 -13.11
N LEU A 220 4.60 -1.28 -11.85
CA LEU A 220 3.76 -2.43 -11.49
C LEU A 220 2.40 -2.37 -12.18
N ILE A 221 1.71 -1.22 -12.13
CA ILE A 221 0.37 -1.09 -12.71
C ILE A 221 0.37 -1.34 -14.22
N ARG A 222 1.34 -0.75 -14.94
CA ARG A 222 1.47 -0.95 -16.39
C ARG A 222 1.76 -2.41 -16.73
N HIS A 223 2.58 -3.08 -15.94
CA HIS A 223 2.86 -4.50 -16.11
C HIS A 223 1.61 -5.36 -15.92
N VAL A 224 0.86 -5.14 -14.85
CA VAL A 224 -0.39 -5.86 -14.57
C VAL A 224 -1.41 -5.63 -15.69
N ALA A 225 -1.56 -4.39 -16.16
CA ALA A 225 -2.44 -4.06 -17.28
C ALA A 225 -2.05 -4.83 -18.56
N HIS A 226 -0.76 -4.89 -18.88
CA HIS A 226 -0.25 -5.63 -20.02
C HIS A 226 -0.55 -7.15 -19.92
N ARG A 227 -0.36 -7.73 -18.74
CA ARG A 227 -0.65 -9.15 -18.47
C ARG A 227 -2.15 -9.47 -18.61
N LEU A 228 -3.02 -8.56 -18.17
CA LEU A 228 -4.47 -8.67 -18.34
C LEU A 228 -4.88 -8.63 -19.82
N GLU A 229 -4.37 -7.67 -20.59
CA GLU A 229 -4.65 -7.57 -22.03
C GLU A 229 -4.23 -8.84 -22.79
N GLY A 230 -3.06 -9.39 -22.49
CA GLY A 230 -2.58 -10.64 -23.08
C GLY A 230 -3.50 -11.83 -22.79
N THR A 231 -4.06 -11.90 -21.58
CA THR A 231 -4.99 -12.97 -21.17
C THR A 231 -6.31 -12.88 -21.93
N VAL A 232 -6.86 -11.67 -22.09
CA VAL A 232 -8.12 -11.47 -22.85
C VAL A 232 -7.95 -11.89 -24.31
N ARG A 233 -6.83 -11.55 -24.94
CA ARG A 233 -6.56 -11.90 -26.35
C ARG A 233 -6.38 -13.40 -26.59
N ILE A 234 -5.93 -14.17 -25.59
CA ILE A 234 -5.83 -15.63 -25.69
C ILE A 234 -7.20 -16.29 -25.54
N ALA A 235 -8.13 -15.65 -24.81
CA ALA A 235 -9.46 -16.17 -24.53
C ALA A 235 -10.50 -15.89 -25.65
N THR A 236 -10.21 -14.95 -26.55
CA THR A 236 -11.03 -14.59 -27.73
C THR A 236 -10.54 -15.28 -28.99
#